data_AF-A0A8C9WJH5-F1
#
_entry.id   AF-A0A8C9WJH5-F1
#
_cell.length_a   1.000
_cell.length_b   1.000
_cell.length_c   1.000
_cell.angle_alpha   90.00
_cell.angle_beta   90.00
_cell.angle_gamma   90.00
#
_symmetry.space_group_name_H-M   'P 1'
#
loop_
_entity.id
_entity.type
_entity.pdbx_description
1 polymer ?
#
loop_
_entity_poly.entity_id
_entity_poly.type
_entity_poly.pdbx_seq_one_letter_code
_entity_poly.pdbx_strand_id
1 'polypeptide(L)'
;MFYVIGGITVSIIAFVFTIKFLCELAARVVSFLQNEDRGRRGDRSIYDYVRGNYLDPRSCKVSWDWKDPQEVGQTMSFRVQLFYKNGQPFPAHRPVGLRVNITHVELALDIPVTQEVLQEPEANVVKVAFTVRKAGRYEVAVKLGGLNVAYSPYYKIFQPGVVVPSKTKIAYHFSTLVLTHGQQHTLQIEPRDEYGNPTSNSASLADEANYSVSVHPLGSQDDDGSEDYYSQSVSSNRQLCQVQLRLTLRKKGCFRARISYQNQPLSNGEFDIIVLSENEKNCVEKHVSTPGTSMYFEAYLYSIGNYSSSTWQLPASSLLAPQRRPSTADEEEDHDSPVEGQPEKVKKPKKVYCYISPKQLSVKEFYLKIIPWRLFTFRVCPGTKFTYHGPDPIHKYLTLVVDDGIQPPVELSCKDRNIMAATFILIPLNFDLLKKEKKKKPVAYMV
;
A
#
# COMPACT_ATOMS: atom_id res chain seq x y z
N MET A 1 65.97 -54.82 37.99
CA MET A 1 64.83 -55.17 37.10
C MET A 1 63.79 -54.03 37.00
N PHE A 2 63.42 -53.35 38.10
CA PHE A 2 62.46 -52.23 38.07
C PHE A 2 62.89 -50.98 37.27
N TYR A 3 64.18 -50.64 37.24
CA TYR A 3 64.69 -49.49 36.47
C TYR A 3 64.59 -49.67 34.95
N VAL A 4 64.69 -50.91 34.45
CA VAL A 4 64.61 -51.21 33.01
C VAL A 4 63.16 -51.13 32.52
N ILE A 5 62.21 -51.58 33.35
CA ILE A 5 60.77 -51.52 33.05
C ILE A 5 60.27 -50.07 33.03
N GLY A 6 60.75 -49.22 33.95
CA GLY A 6 60.44 -47.79 33.96
C GLY A 6 61.01 -47.02 32.77
N GLY A 7 62.20 -47.38 32.28
CA GLY A 7 62.77 -46.77 31.07
C GLY A 7 61.99 -47.14 29.80
N ILE A 8 61.54 -48.39 29.70
CA ILE A 8 60.75 -48.87 28.55
C ILE A 8 59.37 -48.19 28.51
N THR A 9 58.68 -48.04 29.64
CA THR A 9 57.38 -47.37 29.69
C THR A 9 57.46 -45.88 29.36
N VAL A 10 58.48 -45.16 29.86
CA VAL A 10 58.71 -43.75 29.49
C VAL A 10 59.02 -43.61 27.99
N SER A 11 59.80 -44.54 27.43
CA SER A 11 60.13 -44.53 26.00
C SER A 11 58.92 -44.82 25.11
N ILE A 12 58.03 -45.75 25.52
CA ILE A 12 56.77 -46.03 24.82
C ILE A 12 55.84 -44.82 24.88
N ILE A 13 55.71 -44.16 26.03
CA ILE A 13 54.87 -42.96 26.17
C ILE A 13 55.42 -41.84 25.28
N ALA A 14 56.73 -41.57 25.31
CA ALA A 14 57.37 -40.59 24.44
C ALA A 14 57.14 -40.92 22.96
N PHE A 15 57.25 -42.20 22.59
CA PHE A 15 57.01 -42.68 21.23
C PHE A 15 55.56 -42.44 20.77
N VAL A 16 54.58 -42.75 21.63
CA VAL A 16 53.16 -42.50 21.33
C VAL A 16 52.88 -40.99 21.19
N PHE A 17 53.47 -40.15 22.04
CA PHE A 17 53.36 -38.70 21.90
C PHE A 17 54.00 -38.21 20.59
N THR A 18 55.18 -38.73 20.22
CA THR A 18 55.82 -38.36 18.95
C THR A 18 55.03 -38.84 17.73
N ILE A 19 54.42 -40.02 17.77
CA ILE A 19 53.55 -40.51 16.70
C ILE A 19 52.30 -39.63 16.60
N LYS A 20 51.64 -39.34 17.73
CA LYS A 20 50.47 -38.46 17.73
C LYS A 20 50.81 -37.09 17.15
N PHE A 21 51.95 -36.52 17.54
CA PHE A 21 52.46 -35.26 17.02
C PHE A 21 52.75 -35.34 15.51
N LEU A 22 53.41 -36.40 15.04
CA LEU A 22 53.70 -36.62 13.62
C LEU A 22 52.42 -36.81 12.80
N CYS A 23 51.43 -37.55 13.32
CA CYS A 23 50.14 -37.73 12.68
C CYS A 23 49.36 -36.43 12.60
N GLU A 24 49.34 -35.62 13.67
CA GLU A 24 48.73 -34.29 13.65
C GLU A 24 49.46 -33.34 12.69
N LEU A 25 50.79 -33.40 12.64
CA LEU A 25 51.60 -32.60 11.70
C LEU A 25 51.32 -33.01 10.25
N ALA A 26 51.28 -34.32 9.97
CA ALA A 26 50.96 -34.86 8.65
C ALA A 26 49.53 -34.47 8.23
N ALA A 27 48.55 -34.57 9.12
CA ALA A 27 47.19 -34.12 8.86
C ALA A 27 47.13 -32.62 8.53
N ARG A 28 47.94 -31.79 9.21
CA ARG A 28 48.06 -30.36 8.90
C ARG A 28 48.70 -30.14 7.52
N VAL A 29 49.78 -30.85 7.18
CA VAL A 29 50.43 -30.73 5.87
C VAL A 29 49.51 -31.18 4.72
N VAL A 30 48.77 -32.29 4.90
CA VAL A 30 47.79 -32.75 3.89
C VAL A 30 46.65 -31.74 3.72
N SER A 31 46.15 -31.18 4.82
CA SER A 31 45.13 -30.15 4.79
C SER A 31 45.60 -28.84 4.13
N PHE A 32 46.89 -28.50 4.25
CA PHE A 32 47.50 -27.38 3.53
C PHE A 32 47.49 -27.63 2.01
N LEU A 33 47.90 -28.83 1.58
CA LEU A 33 47.91 -29.22 0.16
C LEU A 33 46.49 -29.28 -0.46
N GLN A 34 45.47 -29.63 0.34
CA GLN A 34 44.09 -29.73 -0.13
C GLN A 34 43.35 -28.38 -0.21
N ASN A 35 43.70 -27.41 0.65
CA ASN A 35 43.05 -26.09 0.72
C ASN A 35 43.74 -25.02 -0.14
N GLU A 36 44.72 -25.39 -0.97
CA GLU A 36 45.40 -24.48 -1.89
C GLU A 36 44.49 -24.12 -3.07
N ASP A 37 43.54 -23.21 -2.85
CA ASP A 37 42.81 -22.56 -3.94
C ASP A 37 43.80 -21.84 -4.86
N ARG A 38 43.77 -22.20 -6.14
CA ARG A 38 44.70 -21.79 -7.23
C ARG A 38 44.88 -20.26 -7.44
N GLY A 39 44.21 -19.42 -6.65
CA GLY A 39 44.30 -17.95 -6.73
C GLY A 39 45.14 -17.26 -5.63
N ARG A 40 45.70 -17.98 -4.65
CA ARG A 40 46.40 -17.36 -3.49
C ARG A 40 47.90 -17.66 -3.45
N ARG A 41 48.62 -17.30 -4.51
CA ARG A 41 50.04 -17.66 -4.72
C ARG A 41 51.09 -16.72 -4.09
N GLY A 42 50.78 -15.98 -3.02
CA GLY A 42 51.73 -15.06 -2.39
C GLY A 42 51.92 -15.30 -0.89
N ASP A 43 53.16 -15.62 -0.50
CA ASP A 43 53.76 -15.47 0.85
C ASP A 43 53.21 -16.29 2.03
N ARG A 44 52.87 -17.58 1.87
CA ARG A 44 52.51 -18.41 3.03
C ARG A 44 53.39 -19.65 3.13
N SER A 45 54.19 -19.71 4.18
CA SER A 45 55.07 -20.84 4.46
C SER A 45 54.32 -21.97 5.15
N ILE A 46 54.78 -23.22 4.99
CA ILE A 46 54.30 -24.37 5.79
C ILE A 46 54.43 -24.07 7.29
N TYR A 47 55.44 -23.29 7.68
CA TYR A 47 55.61 -22.82 9.05
C TYR A 47 54.43 -21.98 9.56
N ASP A 48 53.84 -21.13 8.72
CA ASP A 48 52.67 -20.33 9.07
C ASP A 48 51.43 -21.21 9.23
N TYR A 49 51.32 -22.26 8.42
CA TYR A 49 50.24 -23.24 8.55
C TYR A 49 50.33 -24.02 9.86
N VAL A 50 51.53 -24.51 10.21
CA VAL A 50 51.76 -25.27 11.45
C VAL A 50 51.51 -24.42 12.69
N ARG A 51 51.90 -23.14 12.67
CA ARG A 51 51.64 -22.16 13.75
C ARG A 51 50.23 -21.59 13.77
N GLY A 52 49.41 -21.88 12.76
CA GLY A 52 48.06 -21.33 12.65
C GLY A 52 48.00 -19.84 12.29
N ASN A 53 49.06 -19.30 11.69
CA ASN A 53 49.18 -17.92 11.20
C ASN A 53 48.50 -17.73 9.84
N TYR A 54 47.35 -18.35 9.65
CA TYR A 54 46.50 -18.15 8.48
C TYR A 54 45.09 -17.77 8.92
N LEU A 55 44.44 -16.95 8.10
CA LEU A 55 43.06 -16.53 8.31
C LEU A 55 42.13 -17.74 8.23
N ASP A 56 41.42 -18.04 9.31
CA ASP A 56 40.47 -19.17 9.37
C ASP A 56 39.03 -18.62 9.42
N PRO A 57 38.20 -18.87 8.39
CA PRO A 57 36.78 -18.48 8.40
C PRO A 57 36.02 -18.98 9.64
N ARG A 58 36.38 -20.15 10.17
CA ARG A 58 35.71 -20.73 11.35
C ARG A 58 36.14 -20.09 12.67
N SER A 59 37.30 -19.44 12.72
CA SER A 59 37.75 -18.67 13.89
C SER A 59 37.16 -17.26 13.93
N CYS A 60 36.67 -16.76 12.79
CA CYS A 60 36.05 -15.44 12.70
C CYS A 60 34.70 -15.40 13.44
N LYS A 61 34.39 -14.25 14.02
CA LYS A 61 33.16 -14.05 14.82
C LYS A 61 32.30 -12.96 14.22
N VAL A 62 31.00 -13.14 14.30
CA VAL A 62 30.01 -12.13 13.91
C VAL A 62 29.24 -11.68 15.14
N SER A 63 29.21 -10.37 15.37
CA SER A 63 28.46 -9.75 16.47
C SER A 63 27.50 -8.70 15.93
N TRP A 64 26.27 -8.71 16.42
CA TRP A 64 25.20 -7.82 15.97
C TRP A 64 25.15 -6.58 16.86
N ASP A 65 25.06 -5.38 16.28
CA ASP A 65 24.92 -4.13 17.06
C ASP A 65 23.45 -3.88 17.49
N TRP A 66 22.58 -4.88 17.39
CA TRP A 66 21.16 -4.80 17.75
C TRP A 66 20.65 -6.08 18.42
N LYS A 67 19.42 -6.02 18.94
CA LYS A 67 18.68 -7.18 19.48
C LYS A 67 17.46 -7.46 18.62
N ASP A 68 17.21 -8.73 18.31
CA ASP A 68 16.05 -9.11 17.50
C ASP A 68 14.74 -9.10 18.34
N PRO A 69 13.57 -8.85 17.72
CA PRO A 69 13.38 -8.39 16.33
C PRO A 69 13.62 -6.88 16.17
N GLN A 70 13.81 -6.43 14.93
CA GLN A 70 13.95 -5.00 14.59
C GLN A 70 12.91 -4.57 13.55
N GLU A 71 12.51 -3.30 13.59
CA GLU A 71 11.65 -2.72 12.55
C GLU A 71 12.46 -2.39 11.29
N VAL A 72 11.78 -2.38 10.15
CA VAL A 72 12.34 -1.92 8.88
C VAL A 72 12.62 -0.41 8.86
N GLY A 73 13.52 0.01 7.98
CA GLY A 73 13.76 1.42 7.66
C GLY A 73 14.95 2.05 8.36
N GLN A 74 15.33 1.56 9.54
CA GLN A 74 16.55 2.00 10.21
C GLN A 74 17.78 1.29 9.62
N THR A 75 18.91 2.00 9.58
CA THR A 75 20.19 1.42 9.19
C THR A 75 20.72 0.55 10.33
N MET A 76 20.97 -0.72 10.02
CA MET A 76 21.48 -1.71 10.95
C MET A 76 22.95 -1.98 10.67
N SER A 77 23.70 -2.33 11.71
CA SER A 77 25.09 -2.74 11.55
C SER A 77 25.46 -3.97 12.37
N PHE A 78 26.40 -4.74 11.83
CA PHE A 78 27.03 -5.83 12.54
C PHE A 78 28.53 -5.82 12.25
N ARG A 79 29.28 -6.54 13.07
CA ARG A 79 30.74 -6.56 13.01
C ARG A 79 31.21 -7.96 12.71
N VAL A 80 32.15 -8.06 11.77
CA VAL A 80 32.88 -9.28 11.45
C VAL A 80 34.28 -9.13 12.02
N GLN A 81 34.58 -9.87 13.09
CA GLN A 81 35.89 -9.91 13.71
C GLN A 81 36.73 -11.02 13.06
N LEU A 82 37.87 -10.64 12.48
CA LEU A 82 38.76 -11.56 11.78
C LEU A 82 39.82 -12.09 12.73
N PHE A 83 40.01 -13.41 12.71
CA PHE A 83 40.99 -14.11 13.56
C PHE A 83 41.82 -15.10 12.74
N TYR A 84 43.09 -15.21 13.10
CA TYR A 84 43.94 -16.32 12.69
C TYR A 84 43.46 -17.63 13.34
N LYS A 85 43.91 -18.77 12.80
CA LYS A 85 43.59 -20.08 13.39
C LYS A 85 44.03 -20.21 14.85
N ASN A 86 45.16 -19.59 15.19
CA ASN A 86 45.70 -19.57 16.56
C ASN A 86 44.98 -18.59 17.51
N GLY A 87 43.94 -17.89 17.05
CA GLY A 87 43.14 -16.97 17.86
C GLY A 87 43.64 -15.53 17.92
N GLN A 88 44.79 -15.20 17.30
CA GLN A 88 45.27 -13.82 17.22
C GLN A 88 44.40 -12.97 16.27
N PRO A 89 44.22 -11.66 16.53
CA PRO A 89 43.50 -10.75 15.64
C PRO A 89 44.14 -10.68 14.24
N PHE A 90 43.33 -10.78 13.18
CA PHE A 90 43.79 -10.64 11.80
C PHE A 90 43.54 -9.21 11.29
N PRO A 91 44.54 -8.46 10.80
CA PRO A 91 44.34 -7.09 10.31
C PRO A 91 43.44 -7.02 9.06
N ALA A 92 42.29 -6.37 9.16
CA ALA A 92 41.24 -6.35 8.14
C ALA A 92 41.54 -5.45 6.93
N HIS A 93 42.55 -4.58 7.01
CA HIS A 93 43.02 -3.77 5.87
C HIS A 93 43.65 -4.63 4.75
N ARG A 94 44.02 -5.88 5.02
CA ARG A 94 44.55 -6.80 4.02
C ARG A 94 43.43 -7.34 3.13
N PRO A 95 43.70 -7.64 1.84
CA PRO A 95 42.69 -8.25 0.96
C PRO A 95 42.36 -9.67 1.45
N VAL A 96 41.22 -9.80 2.13
CA VAL A 96 40.77 -11.07 2.72
C VAL A 96 39.71 -11.82 1.91
N GLY A 97 39.15 -11.17 0.88
CA GLY A 97 38.05 -11.73 0.10
C GLY A 97 36.78 -11.91 0.93
N LEU A 98 36.52 -11.00 1.87
CA LEU A 98 35.26 -10.94 2.63
C LEU A 98 34.12 -10.55 1.68
N ARG A 99 33.07 -11.36 1.66
CA ARG A 99 31.84 -11.10 0.92
C ARG A 99 30.66 -11.24 1.88
N VAL A 100 29.80 -10.24 1.89
CA VAL A 100 28.55 -10.26 2.66
C VAL A 100 27.41 -10.10 1.69
N ASN A 101 26.52 -11.08 1.68
CA ASN A 101 25.29 -11.03 0.90
C ASN A 101 24.12 -11.09 1.88
N ILE A 102 23.17 -10.18 1.71
CA ILE A 102 21.93 -10.14 2.49
C ILE A 102 20.78 -10.25 1.50
N THR A 103 19.92 -11.24 1.68
CA THR A 103 18.82 -11.52 0.74
C THR A 103 17.53 -11.75 1.50
N HIS A 104 16.44 -11.14 1.03
CA HIS A 104 15.09 -11.43 1.54
C HIS A 104 14.69 -12.84 1.10
N VAL A 105 14.33 -13.71 2.04
CA VAL A 105 14.12 -15.14 1.76
C VAL A 105 12.91 -15.37 0.85
N GLU A 106 11.78 -14.73 1.14
CA GLU A 106 10.54 -14.95 0.38
C GLU A 106 10.49 -14.18 -0.95
N LEU A 107 11.16 -13.02 -1.04
CA LEU A 107 11.15 -12.15 -2.22
C LEU A 107 12.39 -12.30 -3.11
N ALA A 108 13.39 -13.07 -2.67
CA ALA A 108 14.70 -13.18 -3.33
C ALA A 108 15.32 -11.80 -3.68
N LEU A 109 15.14 -10.82 -2.80
CA LEU A 109 15.63 -9.45 -2.99
C LEU A 109 16.98 -9.26 -2.30
N ASP A 110 18.02 -8.97 -3.08
CA ASP A 110 19.34 -8.64 -2.56
C ASP A 110 19.39 -7.23 -1.98
N ILE A 111 20.04 -7.10 -0.82
CA ILE A 111 20.16 -5.86 -0.07
C ILE A 111 21.60 -5.35 -0.19
N PRO A 112 21.80 -4.09 -0.61
CA PRO A 112 23.11 -3.50 -0.67
C PRO A 112 23.69 -3.32 0.73
N VAL A 113 24.98 -3.61 0.85
CA VAL A 113 25.74 -3.47 2.10
C VAL A 113 26.92 -2.53 1.90
N THR A 114 27.25 -1.80 2.95
CA THR A 114 28.48 -1.03 3.06
C THR A 114 29.41 -1.73 4.03
N GLN A 115 30.71 -1.71 3.76
CA GLN A 115 31.73 -2.34 4.59
C GLN A 115 32.80 -1.31 4.92
N GLU A 116 33.13 -1.20 6.20
CA GLU A 116 34.14 -0.27 6.73
C GLU A 116 35.07 -1.03 7.66
N VAL A 117 36.37 -0.90 7.45
CA VAL A 117 37.38 -1.43 8.38
C VAL A 117 37.55 -0.44 9.53
N LEU A 118 37.38 -0.90 10.76
CA LEU A 118 37.57 -0.05 11.94
C LEU A 118 39.06 0.30 12.14
N GLN A 119 39.32 1.47 12.73
CA GLN A 119 40.67 1.92 13.04
C GLN A 119 41.22 1.22 14.31
N GLU A 120 42.52 1.36 14.57
CA GLU A 120 43.14 0.82 15.79
C GLU A 120 42.48 1.38 17.06
N PRO A 121 42.27 0.55 18.10
CA PRO A 121 42.76 -0.82 18.30
C PRO A 121 41.93 -1.94 17.64
N GLU A 122 40.82 -1.63 16.97
CA GLU A 122 39.90 -2.62 16.38
C GLU A 122 40.19 -2.93 14.90
N ALA A 123 41.45 -2.83 14.48
CA ALA A 123 41.86 -2.99 13.08
C ALA A 123 41.60 -4.39 12.49
N ASN A 124 41.15 -5.36 13.31
CA ASN A 124 40.71 -6.69 12.89
C ASN A 124 39.18 -6.79 12.65
N VAL A 125 38.45 -5.69 12.74
CA VAL A 125 37.00 -5.65 12.67
C VAL A 125 36.55 -4.95 11.40
N VAL A 126 35.64 -5.61 10.68
CA VAL A 126 34.89 -4.99 9.58
C VAL A 126 33.47 -4.73 10.04
N LYS A 127 33.08 -3.46 10.09
CA LYS A 127 31.70 -3.05 10.30
C LYS A 127 30.94 -3.12 8.99
N VAL A 128 29.81 -3.78 9.01
CA VAL A 128 28.92 -3.94 7.86
C VAL A 128 27.62 -3.24 8.18
N ALA A 129 27.21 -2.29 7.35
CA ALA A 129 25.95 -1.56 7.53
C ALA A 129 25.03 -1.71 6.32
N PHE A 130 23.74 -1.87 6.59
CA PHE A 130 22.71 -2.09 5.59
C PHE A 130 21.35 -1.56 6.07
N THR A 131 20.43 -1.34 5.14
CA THR A 131 19.07 -0.90 5.47
C THR A 131 18.07 -1.75 4.70
N VAL A 132 17.10 -2.30 5.42
CA VAL A 132 16.00 -3.08 4.83
C VAL A 132 14.70 -2.30 4.87
N ARG A 133 13.90 -2.40 3.82
CA ARG A 133 12.59 -1.73 3.70
C ARG A 133 11.42 -2.69 3.59
N LYS A 134 11.68 -3.99 3.39
CA LYS A 134 10.65 -5.03 3.35
C LYS A 134 10.65 -5.82 4.65
N ALA A 135 9.49 -5.93 5.27
CA ALA A 135 9.34 -6.74 6.47
C ALA A 135 9.36 -8.22 6.06
N GLY A 136 9.97 -9.07 6.88
CA GLY A 136 10.12 -10.48 6.55
C GLY A 136 11.42 -11.07 7.06
N ARG A 137 11.73 -12.27 6.56
CA ARG A 137 12.92 -13.01 6.94
C ARG A 137 14.03 -12.76 5.93
N TYR A 138 15.23 -12.56 6.45
CA TYR A 138 16.44 -12.31 5.68
C TYR A 138 17.50 -13.34 6.01
N GLU A 139 18.21 -13.77 4.97
CA GLU A 139 19.43 -14.55 5.07
C GLU A 139 20.63 -13.61 4.97
N VAL A 140 21.55 -13.68 5.92
CA VAL A 140 22.81 -12.94 5.95
C VAL A 140 23.96 -13.95 5.81
N ALA A 141 24.52 -14.03 4.61
CA ALA A 141 25.63 -14.92 4.29
C ALA A 141 26.95 -14.14 4.35
N VAL A 142 27.82 -14.52 5.28
CA VAL A 142 29.16 -13.95 5.45
C VAL A 142 30.19 -14.99 5.02
N LYS A 143 30.95 -14.67 3.96
CA LYS A 143 31.93 -15.55 3.35
C LYS A 143 33.32 -14.92 3.32
N LEU A 144 34.34 -15.74 3.48
CA LEU A 144 35.73 -15.34 3.48
C LEU A 144 36.50 -16.24 2.52
N GLY A 145 36.92 -15.68 1.38
CA GLY A 145 37.56 -16.47 0.32
C GLY A 145 36.69 -17.60 -0.22
N GLY A 146 35.38 -17.38 -0.31
CA GLY A 146 34.41 -18.38 -0.81
C GLY A 146 33.81 -19.30 0.26
N LEU A 147 34.44 -19.42 1.43
CA LEU A 147 33.98 -20.27 2.53
C LEU A 147 33.11 -19.49 3.52
N ASN A 148 32.08 -20.12 4.07
CA ASN A 148 31.26 -19.51 5.13
C ASN A 148 32.08 -19.32 6.41
N VAL A 149 31.90 -18.18 7.07
CA VAL A 149 32.39 -18.00 8.45
C VAL A 149 31.55 -18.83 9.44
N ALA A 150 32.01 -18.95 10.68
CA ALA A 150 31.30 -19.72 11.71
C ALA A 150 29.81 -19.31 11.82
N TYR A 151 28.91 -20.29 11.75
CA TYR A 151 27.45 -20.12 11.83
C TYR A 151 26.79 -19.36 10.67
N SER A 152 27.51 -18.97 9.62
CA SER A 152 26.92 -18.41 8.40
C SER A 152 26.28 -19.52 7.54
N PRO A 153 25.09 -19.31 6.97
CA PRO A 153 24.31 -18.07 6.97
C PRO A 153 23.48 -17.86 8.25
N TYR A 154 23.25 -16.59 8.59
CA TYR A 154 22.41 -16.19 9.72
C TYR A 154 21.03 -15.77 9.23
N TYR A 155 19.99 -16.10 10.00
CA TYR A 155 18.62 -15.69 9.69
C TYR A 155 18.15 -14.61 10.66
N LYS A 156 17.61 -13.52 10.10
CA LYS A 156 17.08 -12.37 10.85
C LYS A 156 15.65 -12.06 10.40
N ILE A 157 14.83 -11.58 11.33
CA ILE A 157 13.43 -11.21 11.04
C ILE A 157 13.29 -9.71 11.29
N PHE A 158 12.82 -9.00 10.27
CA PHE A 158 12.49 -7.59 10.35
C PHE A 158 10.97 -7.41 10.35
N GLN A 159 10.48 -6.66 11.33
CA GLN A 159 9.07 -6.36 11.52
C GLN A 159 8.67 -5.12 10.71
N PRO A 160 7.40 -5.05 10.26
CA PRO A 160 6.88 -3.83 9.66
C PRO A 160 6.86 -2.71 10.70
N GLY A 161 6.99 -1.46 10.24
CA GLY A 161 6.92 -0.30 11.12
C GLY A 161 5.50 0.05 11.58
N VAL A 162 5.35 1.22 12.19
CA VAL A 162 4.04 1.76 12.60
C VAL A 162 3.11 2.01 11.41
N VAL A 163 1.79 1.99 11.66
CA VAL A 163 0.77 2.27 10.64
C VAL A 163 0.89 3.72 10.16
N VAL A 164 0.91 3.90 8.85
CA VAL A 164 0.90 5.21 8.19
C VAL A 164 -0.43 5.41 7.45
N PRO A 165 -1.25 6.41 7.82
CA PRO A 165 -2.56 6.67 7.20
C PRO A 165 -2.51 6.83 5.68
N SER A 166 -1.52 7.55 5.17
CA SER A 166 -1.35 7.83 3.74
C SER A 166 -0.92 6.61 2.91
N LYS A 167 -0.46 5.53 3.55
CA LYS A 167 -0.13 4.26 2.89
C LYS A 167 -1.22 3.22 3.08
N THR A 168 -2.00 3.35 4.16
CA THR A 168 -3.12 2.49 4.50
C THR A 168 -4.29 2.70 3.53
N LYS A 169 -4.93 1.61 3.14
CA LYS A 169 -5.96 1.58 2.08
C LYS A 169 -7.14 0.70 2.44
N ILE A 170 -8.32 1.06 1.95
CA ILE A 170 -9.46 0.13 1.82
C ILE A 170 -9.11 -0.84 0.68
N ALA A 171 -9.23 -2.15 0.93
CA ALA A 171 -8.78 -3.21 0.02
C ALA A 171 -9.46 -3.16 -1.36
N TYR A 172 -10.77 -2.83 -1.38
CA TYR A 172 -11.54 -2.65 -2.60
C TYR A 172 -11.72 -1.18 -2.89
N HIS A 173 -11.22 -0.72 -4.03
CA HIS A 173 -11.35 0.67 -4.44
C HIS A 173 -12.75 0.93 -5.02
N PHE A 174 -13.41 1.97 -4.52
CA PHE A 174 -14.65 2.53 -5.04
C PHE A 174 -14.69 4.03 -4.72
N SER A 175 -15.36 4.81 -5.56
CA SER A 175 -15.63 6.24 -5.31
C SER A 175 -17.00 6.46 -4.67
N THR A 176 -17.94 5.54 -4.89
CA THR A 176 -19.28 5.57 -4.31
C THR A 176 -19.70 4.17 -3.90
N LEU A 177 -20.19 4.05 -2.67
CA LEU A 177 -20.70 2.83 -2.07
C LEU A 177 -22.23 2.85 -2.05
N VAL A 178 -22.88 1.81 -2.57
CA VAL A 178 -24.34 1.69 -2.53
C VAL A 178 -24.73 0.75 -1.40
N LEU A 179 -25.52 1.24 -0.45
CA LEU A 179 -25.96 0.51 0.74
C LEU A 179 -27.49 0.48 0.84
N THR A 180 -27.98 -0.50 1.61
CA THR A 180 -29.39 -0.58 2.00
C THR A 180 -29.55 -0.04 3.41
N HIS A 181 -30.60 0.73 3.62
CA HIS A 181 -30.96 1.29 4.91
C HIS A 181 -31.02 0.23 6.02
N GLY A 182 -30.29 0.45 7.11
CA GLY A 182 -30.25 -0.43 8.28
C GLY A 182 -29.40 -1.70 8.11
N GLN A 183 -28.89 -1.98 6.90
CA GLN A 183 -28.04 -3.14 6.65
C GLN A 183 -26.58 -2.84 7.01
N GLN A 184 -25.95 -3.75 7.75
CA GLN A 184 -24.53 -3.65 8.07
C GLN A 184 -23.67 -3.98 6.84
N HIS A 185 -22.69 -3.12 6.56
CA HIS A 185 -21.68 -3.32 5.53
C HIS A 185 -20.29 -3.40 6.16
N THR A 186 -19.42 -4.29 5.66
CA THR A 186 -18.06 -4.48 6.18
C THR A 186 -17.03 -4.00 5.17
N LEU A 187 -16.26 -2.99 5.54
CA LEU A 187 -15.11 -2.49 4.80
C LEU A 187 -13.84 -3.15 5.33
N GLN A 188 -13.03 -3.68 4.41
CA GLN A 188 -11.72 -4.26 4.73
C GLN A 188 -10.64 -3.19 4.51
N ILE A 189 -9.93 -2.85 5.58
CA ILE A 189 -8.82 -1.91 5.59
C ILE A 189 -7.53 -2.73 5.73
N GLU A 190 -6.51 -2.38 4.94
CA GLU A 190 -5.18 -2.97 4.95
C GLU A 190 -4.19 -1.96 5.54
N PRO A 191 -3.86 -2.07 6.84
CA PRO A 191 -2.90 -1.19 7.49
C PRO A 191 -1.50 -1.40 6.93
N ARG A 192 -0.79 -0.31 6.64
CA ARG A 192 0.54 -0.34 6.03
C ARG A 192 1.50 0.64 6.68
N ASP A 193 2.77 0.27 6.75
CA ASP A 193 3.85 1.15 7.17
C ASP A 193 4.32 2.10 6.05
N GLU A 194 5.30 2.94 6.35
CA GLU A 194 5.88 3.91 5.40
C GLU A 194 6.41 3.26 4.11
N TYR A 195 6.85 2.00 4.18
CA TYR A 195 7.40 1.23 3.07
C TYR A 195 6.38 0.31 2.39
N GLY A 196 5.11 0.41 2.80
CA GLY A 196 3.99 -0.34 2.26
C GLY A 196 3.90 -1.80 2.74
N ASN A 197 4.63 -2.17 3.79
CA ASN A 197 4.53 -3.50 4.38
C ASN A 197 3.19 -3.65 5.12
N PRO A 198 2.50 -4.79 4.99
CA PRO A 198 1.32 -5.08 5.82
C PRO A 198 1.72 -5.11 7.29
N THR A 199 1.11 -4.25 8.10
CA THR A 199 1.38 -4.22 9.54
C THR A 199 0.43 -5.20 10.23
N SER A 200 0.96 -6.30 10.74
CA SER A 200 0.16 -7.38 11.35
C SER A 200 0.56 -7.76 12.77
N ASN A 201 1.71 -7.30 13.26
CA ASN A 201 2.28 -7.71 14.54
C ASN A 201 2.29 -6.52 15.52
N SER A 202 1.37 -6.54 16.48
CA SER A 202 1.57 -6.96 17.88
C SER A 202 1.86 -5.82 18.88
N ALA A 203 2.03 -4.57 18.43
CA ALA A 203 1.88 -3.38 19.28
C ALA A 203 0.75 -2.45 18.78
N SER A 204 0.54 -2.36 17.47
CA SER A 204 -0.44 -1.51 16.78
C SER A 204 -1.80 -2.21 16.49
N LEU A 205 -2.00 -3.42 17.03
CA LEU A 205 -3.31 -4.11 17.02
C LEU A 205 -4.21 -3.71 18.20
N ALA A 206 -3.74 -2.81 19.08
CA ALA A 206 -4.56 -2.14 20.10
C ALA A 206 -5.26 -0.88 19.55
N ASP A 207 -5.07 -0.57 18.26
CA ASP A 207 -5.48 0.70 17.65
C ASP A 207 -6.87 0.66 17.02
N GLU A 208 -7.74 -0.29 17.38
CA GLU A 208 -9.13 -0.30 16.91
C GLU A 208 -9.83 1.03 17.22
N ALA A 209 -9.52 1.61 18.39
CA ALA A 209 -10.00 2.92 18.82
C ALA A 209 -9.46 4.10 17.99
N ASN A 210 -8.37 3.90 17.25
CA ASN A 210 -7.78 4.96 16.42
C ASN A 210 -8.43 5.04 15.03
N TYR A 211 -9.20 4.03 14.63
CA TYR A 211 -9.99 4.08 13.41
C TYR A 211 -11.33 4.77 13.67
N SER A 212 -11.65 5.76 12.86
CA SER A 212 -12.91 6.49 12.95
C SER A 212 -13.50 6.75 11.57
N VAL A 213 -14.82 6.78 11.52
CA VAL A 213 -15.59 7.19 10.33
C VAL A 213 -16.38 8.43 10.70
N SER A 214 -16.26 9.44 9.84
CA SER A 214 -17.15 10.60 9.82
C SER A 214 -18.07 10.48 8.61
N VAL A 215 -19.37 10.74 8.81
CA VAL A 215 -20.38 10.68 7.77
C VAL A 215 -21.14 12.01 7.75
N HIS A 216 -21.15 12.66 6.60
CA HIS A 216 -21.83 13.94 6.40
C HIS A 216 -22.91 13.80 5.32
N PRO A 217 -24.15 14.27 5.55
CA PRO A 217 -25.19 14.21 4.52
C PRO A 217 -24.85 15.11 3.33
N LEU A 218 -25.22 14.68 2.13
CA LEU A 218 -25.07 15.42 0.87
C LEU A 218 -26.44 15.83 0.33
N GLY A 219 -26.64 17.13 0.12
CA GLY A 219 -27.85 17.67 -0.50
C GLY A 219 -29.05 17.87 0.43
N SER A 220 -28.87 17.90 1.75
CA SER A 220 -29.89 18.41 2.67
C SER A 220 -29.39 19.69 3.32
N GLN A 221 -30.16 20.78 3.23
CA GLN A 221 -29.87 22.05 3.90
C GLN A 221 -30.31 22.02 5.38
N ASP A 222 -31.09 21.00 5.75
CA ASP A 222 -31.51 20.76 7.13
C ASP A 222 -30.38 20.08 7.89
N ASP A 223 -29.47 20.91 8.39
CA ASP A 223 -28.56 20.60 9.50
C ASP A 223 -29.39 20.57 10.80
N ASP A 224 -30.33 19.63 10.87
CA ASP A 224 -31.03 19.37 12.14
C ASP A 224 -30.10 18.49 12.98
N GLY A 225 -29.67 19.09 14.09
CA GLY A 225 -28.56 18.63 14.92
C GLY A 225 -28.72 17.19 15.39
N SER A 226 -27.63 16.43 15.29
CA SER A 226 -27.35 15.23 16.07
C SER A 226 -28.43 14.14 16.09
N GLU A 227 -28.93 13.70 14.94
CA GLU A 227 -29.41 12.31 14.86
C GLU A 227 -28.25 11.39 14.47
N ASP A 228 -28.04 10.31 15.24
CA ASP A 228 -27.08 9.24 14.94
C ASP A 228 -27.47 8.52 13.63
N TYR A 229 -27.11 9.14 12.49
CA TYR A 229 -27.42 8.61 11.16
C TYR A 229 -26.69 7.30 10.86
N TYR A 230 -25.68 6.96 11.65
CA TYR A 230 -24.88 5.77 11.46
C TYR A 230 -24.39 5.18 12.79
N SER A 231 -24.04 3.90 12.74
CA SER A 231 -23.25 3.24 13.77
C SER A 231 -22.06 2.55 13.12
N GLN A 232 -20.92 2.57 13.80
CA GLN A 232 -19.71 1.88 13.38
C GLN A 232 -19.21 0.91 14.44
N SER A 233 -18.54 -0.15 14.01
CA SER A 233 -17.67 -0.95 14.88
C SER A 233 -16.43 -1.37 14.12
N VAL A 234 -15.31 -1.47 14.84
CA VAL A 234 -14.01 -1.85 14.29
C VAL A 234 -13.61 -3.16 14.93
N SER A 235 -13.07 -4.07 14.14
CA SER A 235 -12.50 -5.33 14.63
C SER A 235 -11.29 -5.72 13.81
N SER A 236 -10.28 -6.31 14.43
CA SER A 236 -9.07 -6.74 13.76
C SER A 236 -9.10 -8.23 13.38
N ASN A 237 -8.69 -8.55 12.16
CA ASN A 237 -8.38 -9.90 11.72
C ASN A 237 -6.86 -10.08 11.63
N ARG A 238 -6.29 -10.67 12.68
CA ARG A 238 -4.84 -10.88 12.81
C ARG A 238 -4.26 -11.84 11.78
N GLN A 239 -5.03 -12.87 11.39
CA GLN A 239 -4.56 -13.86 10.41
C GLN A 239 -4.38 -13.24 9.02
N LEU A 240 -5.31 -12.36 8.63
CA LEU A 240 -5.30 -11.70 7.33
C LEU A 240 -4.60 -10.33 7.34
N CYS A 241 -4.13 -9.87 8.50
CA CYS A 241 -3.49 -8.56 8.64
C CYS A 241 -4.43 -7.41 8.22
N GLN A 242 -5.72 -7.55 8.53
CA GLN A 242 -6.78 -6.65 8.06
C GLN A 242 -7.58 -6.08 9.23
N VAL A 243 -8.05 -4.85 9.06
CA VAL A 243 -9.04 -4.23 9.95
C VAL A 243 -10.39 -4.27 9.26
N GLN A 244 -11.40 -4.77 9.96
CA GLN A 244 -12.79 -4.81 9.51
C GLN A 244 -13.56 -3.67 10.16
N LEU A 245 -13.93 -2.68 9.35
CA LEU A 245 -14.81 -1.59 9.74
C LEU A 245 -16.22 -1.93 9.31
N ARG A 246 -17.11 -2.15 10.28
CA ARG A 246 -18.53 -2.39 10.06
C ARG A 246 -19.27 -1.07 10.18
N LEU A 247 -20.00 -0.71 9.13
CA LEU A 247 -20.76 0.53 9.04
C LEU A 247 -22.22 0.21 8.75
N THR A 248 -23.13 0.84 9.50
CA THR A 248 -24.59 0.75 9.29
C THR A 248 -25.16 2.15 9.24
N LEU A 249 -25.81 2.54 8.14
CA LEU A 249 -26.53 3.82 8.04
C LEU A 249 -28.03 3.61 8.24
N ARG A 250 -28.64 4.46 9.06
CA ARG A 250 -30.05 4.43 9.48
C ARG A 250 -30.89 5.55 8.86
N LYS A 251 -30.34 6.31 7.92
CA LYS A 251 -31.07 7.33 7.16
C LYS A 251 -30.83 7.11 5.67
N LYS A 252 -31.91 7.19 4.89
CA LYS A 252 -31.84 7.16 3.43
C LYS A 252 -31.24 8.47 2.91
N GLY A 253 -30.55 8.42 1.77
CA GLY A 253 -29.97 9.61 1.15
C GLY A 253 -28.57 9.39 0.62
N CYS A 254 -27.89 10.50 0.30
CA CYS A 254 -26.49 10.50 -0.10
C CYS A 254 -25.65 11.08 1.03
N PHE A 255 -24.47 10.51 1.26
CA PHE A 255 -23.56 10.93 2.32
C PHE A 255 -22.12 10.93 1.81
N ARG A 256 -21.29 11.81 2.34
CA ARG A 256 -19.84 11.76 2.22
C ARG A 256 -19.30 11.05 3.44
N ALA A 257 -18.57 9.96 3.26
CA ALA A 257 -17.87 9.27 4.33
C ALA A 257 -16.37 9.52 4.23
N ARG A 258 -15.74 9.70 5.40
CA ARG A 258 -14.29 9.82 5.53
C ARG A 258 -13.81 8.93 6.66
N ILE A 259 -12.97 7.96 6.29
CA ILE A 259 -12.28 7.06 7.22
C ILE A 259 -10.92 7.66 7.56
N SER A 260 -10.62 7.70 8.85
CA SER A 260 -9.35 8.17 9.40
C SER A 260 -8.72 7.15 10.34
N TYR A 261 -7.40 7.24 10.47
CA TYR A 261 -6.61 6.62 11.52
C TYR A 261 -5.88 7.75 12.28
N GLN A 262 -6.05 7.83 13.60
CA GLN A 262 -5.51 8.91 14.44
C GLN A 262 -5.84 10.31 13.90
N ASN A 263 -7.11 10.52 13.50
CA ASN A 263 -7.62 11.76 12.89
C ASN A 263 -6.99 12.15 11.54
N GLN A 264 -6.14 11.32 10.96
CA GLN A 264 -5.61 11.52 9.61
C GLN A 264 -6.37 10.66 8.59
N PRO A 265 -6.75 11.21 7.43
CA PRO A 265 -7.50 10.46 6.42
C PRO A 265 -6.65 9.33 5.83
N LEU A 266 -7.30 8.19 5.56
CA LEU A 266 -6.68 7.14 4.76
C LEU A 266 -6.57 7.55 3.30
N SER A 267 -5.62 6.98 2.56
CA SER A 267 -5.33 7.39 1.17
C SER A 267 -6.50 7.28 0.17
N ASN A 268 -7.38 6.30 0.36
CA ASN A 268 -8.66 6.16 -0.34
C ASN A 268 -9.84 6.14 0.67
N GLY A 269 -9.67 6.82 1.80
CA GLY A 269 -10.63 6.82 2.90
C GLY A 269 -11.85 7.72 2.68
N GLU A 270 -11.85 8.55 1.65
CA GLU A 270 -12.95 9.46 1.34
C GLU A 270 -13.75 8.99 0.12
N PHE A 271 -15.05 8.82 0.31
CA PHE A 271 -15.96 8.32 -0.72
C PHE A 271 -17.41 8.72 -0.43
N ASP A 272 -18.26 8.62 -1.46
CA ASP A 272 -19.69 8.86 -1.32
C ASP A 272 -20.46 7.58 -0.98
N ILE A 273 -21.58 7.70 -0.29
CA ILE A 273 -22.49 6.61 0.06
C ILE A 273 -23.88 6.97 -0.45
N ILE A 274 -24.53 6.05 -1.16
CA ILE A 274 -25.97 6.13 -1.48
C ILE A 274 -26.67 5.08 -0.62
N VAL A 275 -27.55 5.52 0.28
CA VAL A 275 -28.38 4.63 1.11
C VAL A 275 -29.79 4.58 0.52
N LEU A 276 -30.18 3.39 0.08
CA LEU A 276 -31.46 3.07 -0.54
C LEU A 276 -32.40 2.38 0.46
N SER A 277 -33.70 2.57 0.30
CA SER A 277 -34.71 1.68 0.88
C SER A 277 -34.71 0.31 0.20
N GLU A 278 -35.32 -0.70 0.83
CA GLU A 278 -35.44 -2.03 0.23
C GLU A 278 -36.16 -2.00 -1.13
N ASN A 279 -37.19 -1.16 -1.26
CA ASN A 279 -37.92 -0.99 -2.52
C ASN A 279 -37.05 -0.38 -3.63
N GLU A 280 -36.26 0.64 -3.30
CA GLU A 280 -35.32 1.27 -4.24
C GLU A 280 -34.22 0.30 -4.65
N LYS A 281 -33.66 -0.45 -3.69
CA LYS A 281 -32.67 -1.51 -3.95
C LYS A 281 -33.22 -2.57 -4.90
N ASN A 282 -34.43 -3.08 -4.66
CA ASN A 282 -35.07 -4.06 -5.54
C ASN A 282 -35.27 -3.51 -6.97
N CYS A 283 -35.58 -2.21 -7.09
CA CYS A 283 -35.65 -1.53 -8.37
C CYS A 283 -34.29 -1.49 -9.08
N VAL A 284 -33.22 -1.13 -8.36
CA VAL A 284 -31.85 -1.13 -8.89
C VAL A 284 -31.39 -2.54 -9.29
N GLU A 285 -31.64 -3.56 -8.46
CA GLU A 285 -31.27 -4.95 -8.77
C GLU A 285 -31.98 -5.46 -10.03
N LYS A 286 -33.27 -5.16 -10.20
CA LYS A 286 -34.02 -5.46 -11.43
C LYS A 286 -33.39 -4.77 -12.63
N HIS A 287 -32.93 -3.52 -12.46
CA HIS A 287 -32.31 -2.75 -13.53
C HIS A 287 -30.96 -3.31 -13.96
N VAL A 288 -30.12 -3.67 -12.99
CA VAL A 288 -28.79 -4.23 -13.24
C VAL A 288 -28.90 -5.65 -13.83
N SER A 289 -29.89 -6.43 -13.42
CA SER A 289 -30.04 -7.86 -13.78
C SER A 289 -30.71 -8.10 -15.14
N THR A 290 -31.25 -7.08 -15.80
CA THR A 290 -31.93 -7.21 -17.10
C THR A 290 -31.07 -6.63 -18.24
N PRO A 291 -30.00 -7.32 -18.67
CA PRO A 291 -29.12 -6.83 -19.72
C PRO A 291 -29.87 -6.80 -21.06
N GLY A 292 -30.06 -5.60 -21.62
CA GLY A 292 -30.62 -5.41 -22.96
C GLY A 292 -31.76 -4.39 -23.04
N THR A 293 -32.46 -4.13 -21.92
CA THR A 293 -33.47 -3.08 -21.87
C THR A 293 -32.81 -1.78 -21.46
N SER A 294 -32.75 -0.80 -22.36
CA SER A 294 -32.29 0.55 -22.00
C SER A 294 -33.31 1.17 -21.04
N MET A 295 -32.89 1.37 -19.79
CA MET A 295 -33.75 1.91 -18.75
C MET A 295 -33.65 3.42 -18.76
N TYR A 296 -34.76 4.10 -18.50
CA TYR A 296 -34.80 5.56 -18.56
C TYR A 296 -35.36 6.16 -17.28
N PHE A 297 -34.83 7.33 -16.94
CA PHE A 297 -35.29 8.16 -15.84
C PHE A 297 -35.74 9.51 -16.39
N GLU A 298 -36.90 9.99 -15.96
CA GLU A 298 -37.33 11.35 -16.26
C GLU A 298 -36.55 12.33 -15.37
N ALA A 299 -36.00 13.37 -16.00
CA ALA A 299 -35.22 14.39 -15.32
C ALA A 299 -35.43 15.77 -15.94
N TYR A 300 -34.95 16.80 -15.26
CA TYR A 300 -34.94 18.18 -15.71
C TYR A 300 -33.50 18.66 -15.80
N LEU A 301 -33.09 19.05 -17.00
CA LEU A 301 -31.78 19.57 -17.34
C LEU A 301 -31.75 21.08 -17.05
N TYR A 302 -30.84 21.48 -16.16
CA TYR A 302 -30.54 22.89 -15.91
C TYR A 302 -29.48 23.40 -16.90
N SER A 303 -29.58 24.68 -17.27
CA SER A 303 -28.75 25.26 -18.34
C SER A 303 -27.29 25.36 -17.92
N ILE A 304 -26.38 24.98 -18.83
CA ILE A 304 -24.91 24.90 -18.68
C ILE A 304 -24.24 26.28 -18.42
N GLY A 305 -25.03 27.36 -18.32
CA GLY A 305 -24.60 28.73 -18.57
C GLY A 305 -24.25 29.61 -17.36
N ASN A 306 -24.51 29.20 -16.11
CA ASN A 306 -24.34 30.09 -14.95
C ASN A 306 -23.40 29.52 -13.87
N TYR A 307 -22.23 28.99 -14.27
CA TYR A 307 -21.13 28.78 -13.32
C TYR A 307 -20.42 30.09 -12.92
N SER A 308 -20.79 31.23 -13.50
CA SER A 308 -20.21 32.55 -13.19
C SER A 308 -21.15 33.53 -12.47
N SER A 309 -22.43 33.22 -12.22
CA SER A 309 -23.36 34.15 -11.58
C SER A 309 -24.35 33.56 -10.57
N SER A 310 -24.24 32.28 -10.21
CA SER A 310 -25.03 31.72 -9.11
C SER A 310 -24.21 31.67 -7.82
N THR A 311 -24.71 32.34 -6.78
CA THR A 311 -24.11 32.52 -5.44
C THR A 311 -24.11 31.25 -4.59
N TRP A 312 -23.74 30.09 -5.17
CA TRP A 312 -23.54 28.83 -4.44
C TRP A 312 -22.08 28.43 -4.56
N GLN A 313 -21.29 28.85 -3.56
CA GLN A 313 -19.85 28.64 -3.51
C GLN A 313 -19.50 27.14 -3.50
N LEU A 314 -18.67 26.73 -4.46
CA LEU A 314 -17.82 25.55 -4.33
C LEU A 314 -16.71 25.87 -3.31
N PRO A 315 -16.36 24.97 -2.37
CA PRO A 315 -15.10 25.09 -1.65
C PRO A 315 -13.96 24.81 -2.65
N ALA A 316 -13.12 25.81 -2.91
CA ALA A 316 -11.97 25.68 -3.78
C ALA A 316 -10.92 24.74 -3.15
N SER A 317 -10.74 23.56 -3.72
CA SER A 317 -9.61 22.68 -3.40
C SER A 317 -8.37 23.11 -4.21
N SER A 318 -7.47 23.82 -3.53
CA SER A 318 -6.00 23.75 -3.64
C SER A 318 -5.36 23.41 -5.00
N LEU A 319 -4.91 24.44 -5.73
CA LEU A 319 -3.73 24.37 -6.58
C LEU A 319 -2.87 25.63 -6.37
N LEU A 320 -1.74 25.45 -5.68
CA LEU A 320 -0.63 26.40 -5.60
C LEU A 320 0.14 26.39 -6.92
N ALA A 321 0.19 27.51 -7.62
CA ALA A 321 1.26 27.84 -8.56
C ALA A 321 1.55 29.35 -8.50
N PRO A 322 2.82 29.80 -8.59
CA PRO A 322 3.21 31.14 -8.19
C PRO A 322 2.96 32.18 -9.29
N GLN A 323 2.32 33.27 -8.89
CA GLN A 323 2.11 34.49 -9.66
C GLN A 323 3.45 35.16 -10.03
N ARG A 324 3.68 35.39 -11.34
CA ARG A 324 4.55 36.46 -11.84
C ARG A 324 3.69 37.69 -12.09
N ARG A 325 4.08 38.81 -11.49
CA ARG A 325 3.55 40.17 -11.78
C ARG A 325 3.73 40.53 -13.26
N PRO A 326 2.84 41.38 -13.78
CA PRO A 326 3.33 42.62 -14.35
C PRO A 326 2.57 43.88 -13.89
N SER A 327 3.24 44.98 -14.17
CA SER A 327 3.04 46.38 -13.79
C SER A 327 1.89 47.11 -14.50
N THR A 328 1.36 48.09 -13.75
CA THR A 328 0.76 49.39 -14.13
C THR A 328 0.81 49.82 -15.60
N ALA A 329 -0.37 50.15 -16.14
CA ALA A 329 -0.60 51.35 -16.96
C ALA A 329 -2.11 51.63 -16.99
N ASP A 330 -2.46 52.87 -16.64
CA ASP A 330 -3.80 53.48 -16.69
C ASP A 330 -4.31 53.59 -18.12
N GLU A 331 -5.59 53.28 -18.38
CA GLU A 331 -6.43 54.01 -19.34
C GLU A 331 -7.89 53.97 -18.85
N GLU A 332 -8.46 55.15 -18.69
CA GLU A 332 -9.86 55.44 -18.39
C GLU A 332 -10.71 55.17 -19.64
N GLU A 333 -11.80 54.40 -19.53
CA GLU A 333 -12.92 54.49 -20.47
C GLU A 333 -14.25 54.19 -19.78
N ASP A 334 -15.17 55.15 -19.92
CA ASP A 334 -16.54 55.18 -19.41
C ASP A 334 -17.35 53.93 -19.79
N HIS A 335 -17.90 53.22 -18.81
CA HIS A 335 -19.09 52.40 -19.03
C HIS A 335 -20.01 52.33 -17.80
N ASP A 336 -21.18 52.92 -18.03
CA ASP A 336 -22.48 52.83 -17.35
C ASP A 336 -22.63 51.74 -16.27
N SER A 337 -23.02 52.17 -15.06
CA SER A 337 -23.25 51.28 -13.91
C SER A 337 -24.56 50.51 -14.09
N PRO A 338 -24.60 49.15 -14.00
CA PRO A 338 -25.87 48.46 -13.97
C PRO A 338 -26.47 48.50 -12.56
N VAL A 339 -27.62 49.17 -12.50
CA VAL A 339 -28.60 49.21 -11.42
C VAL A 339 -28.85 47.81 -10.81
N GLU A 340 -28.75 47.73 -9.48
CA GLU A 340 -29.23 46.61 -8.67
C GLU A 340 -30.73 46.37 -8.91
N GLY A 341 -31.13 45.09 -9.03
CA GLY A 341 -32.51 44.68 -8.74
C GLY A 341 -33.36 44.14 -9.89
N GLN A 342 -32.85 43.21 -10.70
CA GLN A 342 -33.73 42.26 -11.40
C GLN A 342 -33.48 40.83 -10.90
N PRO A 343 -34.52 40.08 -10.49
CA PRO A 343 -34.37 38.66 -10.27
C PRO A 343 -34.02 38.03 -11.63
N GLU A 344 -32.81 37.47 -11.75
CA GLU A 344 -32.47 36.61 -12.88
C GLU A 344 -33.60 35.59 -13.05
N LYS A 345 -34.38 35.72 -14.13
CA LYS A 345 -35.44 34.77 -14.45
C LYS A 345 -34.76 33.43 -14.68
N VAL A 346 -34.76 32.57 -13.66
CA VAL A 346 -34.26 31.19 -13.75
C VAL A 346 -34.90 30.56 -14.99
N LYS A 347 -34.10 30.35 -16.04
CA LYS A 347 -34.58 29.73 -17.28
C LYS A 347 -35.22 28.40 -16.91
N LYS A 348 -36.47 28.20 -17.31
CA LYS A 348 -37.23 26.97 -17.02
C LYS A 348 -36.39 25.76 -17.45
N PRO A 349 -36.13 24.79 -16.56
CA PRO A 349 -35.28 23.66 -16.87
C PRO A 349 -35.97 22.76 -17.90
N LYS A 350 -35.17 22.16 -18.78
CA LYS A 350 -35.68 21.38 -19.92
C LYS A 350 -35.97 19.95 -19.48
N LYS A 351 -37.15 19.42 -19.81
CA LYS A 351 -37.48 18.01 -19.53
C LYS A 351 -36.68 17.10 -20.45
N VAL A 352 -35.97 16.15 -19.85
CA VAL A 352 -35.08 15.19 -20.52
C VAL A 352 -35.27 13.78 -19.96
N TYR A 353 -34.72 12.80 -20.67
CA TYR A 353 -34.77 11.38 -20.33
C TYR A 353 -33.35 10.83 -20.30
N CYS A 354 -32.96 10.30 -19.14
CA CYS A 354 -31.63 9.75 -18.89
C CYS A 354 -31.66 8.23 -19.10
N TYR A 355 -31.06 7.77 -20.18
CA TYR A 355 -30.97 6.36 -20.54
C TYR A 355 -29.66 5.75 -20.04
N ILE A 356 -29.73 4.70 -19.23
CA ILE A 356 -28.55 3.97 -18.75
C ILE A 356 -28.43 2.63 -19.50
N SER A 357 -27.22 2.36 -19.98
CA SER A 357 -26.82 1.08 -20.58
C SER A 357 -25.48 0.62 -19.99
N PRO A 358 -25.05 -0.62 -20.21
CA PRO A 358 -23.75 -1.09 -19.72
C PRO A 358 -22.51 -0.31 -20.18
N LYS A 359 -22.64 0.49 -21.26
CA LYS A 359 -21.52 1.23 -21.83
C LYS A 359 -21.67 2.74 -21.66
N GLN A 360 -22.90 3.23 -21.67
CA GLN A 360 -23.19 4.67 -21.79
C GLN A 360 -24.41 5.08 -20.98
N LEU A 361 -24.32 6.26 -20.36
CA LEU A 361 -25.45 7.07 -19.91
C LEU A 361 -25.72 8.12 -20.99
N SER A 362 -26.95 8.21 -21.51
CA SER A 362 -27.34 9.19 -22.52
C SER A 362 -28.47 10.07 -22.03
N VAL A 363 -28.29 11.38 -22.09
CA VAL A 363 -29.34 12.35 -21.79
C VAL A 363 -30.00 12.76 -23.11
N LYS A 364 -31.30 12.54 -23.24
CA LYS A 364 -32.06 12.80 -24.47
C LYS A 364 -33.26 13.69 -24.22
N GLU A 365 -33.56 14.57 -25.16
CA GLU A 365 -34.80 15.33 -25.27
C GLU A 365 -35.66 14.70 -26.38
N PHE A 366 -36.98 14.78 -26.29
CA PHE A 366 -37.86 14.30 -27.36
C PHE A 366 -38.49 15.46 -28.11
N TYR A 367 -38.10 15.64 -29.37
CA TYR A 367 -38.73 16.60 -30.26
C TYR A 367 -40.08 16.06 -30.74
N LEU A 368 -41.13 16.88 -30.63
CA LEU A 368 -42.52 16.51 -30.94
C LEU A 368 -42.98 15.20 -30.25
N LYS A 369 -42.38 14.84 -29.12
CA LYS A 369 -42.60 13.57 -28.38
C LYS A 369 -42.25 12.28 -29.16
N ILE A 370 -41.70 12.37 -30.37
CA ILE A 370 -41.49 11.20 -31.25
C ILE A 370 -40.00 10.98 -31.53
N ILE A 371 -39.23 12.05 -31.76
CA ILE A 371 -37.84 11.94 -32.23
C ILE A 371 -36.89 12.17 -31.04
N PRO A 372 -36.15 11.15 -30.57
CA PRO A 372 -35.18 11.31 -29.49
C PRO A 372 -33.94 12.06 -30.00
N TRP A 373 -33.75 13.29 -29.52
CA TRP A 373 -32.54 14.07 -29.72
C TRP A 373 -31.56 13.83 -28.57
N ARG A 374 -30.35 13.37 -28.88
CA ARG A 374 -29.31 13.11 -27.87
C ARG A 374 -28.57 14.40 -27.56
N LEU A 375 -28.60 14.83 -26.30
CA LEU A 375 -27.93 16.05 -25.83
C LEU A 375 -26.54 15.73 -25.30
N PHE A 376 -26.43 14.72 -24.42
CA PHE A 376 -25.18 14.33 -23.79
C PHE A 376 -25.00 12.82 -23.78
N THR A 377 -23.76 12.37 -23.74
CA THR A 377 -23.42 10.97 -23.52
C THR A 377 -22.20 10.88 -22.64
N PHE A 378 -22.29 10.05 -21.61
CA PHE A 378 -21.21 9.76 -20.68
C PHE A 378 -20.86 8.28 -20.77
N ARG A 379 -19.58 7.96 -20.63
CA ARG A 379 -19.15 6.56 -20.50
C ARG A 379 -19.55 6.05 -19.12
N VAL A 380 -20.03 4.80 -19.04
CA VAL A 380 -20.24 4.14 -17.75
C VAL A 380 -18.92 3.53 -17.33
N CYS A 381 -18.15 4.28 -16.55
CA CYS A 381 -16.89 3.87 -15.97
C CYS A 381 -16.59 4.68 -14.70
N PRO A 382 -15.62 4.25 -13.86
CA PRO A 382 -15.24 4.98 -12.65
C PRO A 382 -14.74 6.41 -12.89
N GLY A 383 -14.40 6.78 -14.13
CA GLY A 383 -13.96 8.14 -14.48
C GLY A 383 -15.08 9.18 -14.51
N THR A 384 -16.33 8.74 -14.72
CA THR A 384 -17.50 9.63 -14.72
C THR A 384 -17.98 9.81 -13.27
N LYS A 385 -17.91 11.03 -12.76
CA LYS A 385 -18.19 11.38 -11.37
C LYS A 385 -19.57 12.02 -11.23
N PHE A 386 -20.25 11.67 -10.14
CA PHE A 386 -21.54 12.24 -9.77
C PHE A 386 -21.35 13.09 -8.50
N THR A 387 -21.81 14.34 -8.54
CA THR A 387 -21.85 15.23 -7.37
C THR A 387 -23.30 15.41 -6.94
N TYR A 388 -23.60 15.19 -5.66
CA TYR A 388 -24.98 15.18 -5.15
C TYR A 388 -25.33 16.51 -4.49
N HIS A 389 -26.45 17.09 -4.93
CA HIS A 389 -26.95 18.38 -4.44
C HIS A 389 -28.40 18.24 -3.95
N GLY A 390 -28.91 19.33 -3.37
CA GLY A 390 -30.23 19.32 -2.74
C GLY A 390 -31.41 19.44 -3.71
N PRO A 391 -32.62 19.63 -3.17
CA PRO A 391 -33.81 19.81 -3.98
C PRO A 391 -33.71 21.02 -4.90
N ASP A 392 -34.10 20.87 -6.16
CA ASP A 392 -34.16 21.98 -7.11
C ASP A 392 -35.27 22.98 -6.73
N PRO A 393 -35.12 24.27 -7.04
CA PRO A 393 -36.08 25.29 -6.59
C PRO A 393 -37.49 25.10 -7.17
N ILE A 394 -37.62 24.45 -8.33
CA ILE A 394 -38.85 24.38 -9.11
C ILE A 394 -39.66 23.12 -8.81
N HIS A 395 -39.06 21.93 -9.00
CA HIS A 395 -39.75 20.65 -8.83
C HIS A 395 -39.54 20.04 -7.45
N LYS A 396 -38.62 20.62 -6.64
CA LYS A 396 -38.22 20.11 -5.33
C LYS A 396 -37.66 18.68 -5.41
N TYR A 397 -37.14 18.27 -6.57
CA TYR A 397 -36.47 16.98 -6.73
C TYR A 397 -34.98 17.13 -6.49
N LEU A 398 -34.36 16.07 -6.00
CA LEU A 398 -32.93 16.05 -5.72
C LEU A 398 -32.12 16.23 -7.02
N THR A 399 -31.06 17.02 -6.92
CA THR A 399 -30.17 17.32 -8.05
C THR A 399 -28.87 16.54 -7.98
N LEU A 400 -28.27 16.27 -9.13
CA LEU A 400 -26.89 15.82 -9.27
C LEU A 400 -26.21 16.47 -10.47
N VAL A 401 -24.89 16.54 -10.42
CA VAL A 401 -24.04 16.94 -11.54
C VAL A 401 -23.27 15.72 -12.03
N VAL A 402 -23.29 15.49 -13.34
CA VAL A 402 -22.49 14.45 -14.01
C VAL A 402 -21.30 15.10 -14.70
N ASP A 403 -20.09 14.62 -14.40
CA ASP A 403 -18.83 15.13 -14.97
C ASP A 403 -17.93 13.96 -15.39
N ASP A 404 -17.46 13.96 -16.63
CA ASP A 404 -16.48 13.00 -17.15
C ASP A 404 -15.11 13.62 -17.46
N GLY A 405 -14.94 14.92 -17.19
CA GLY A 405 -13.72 15.69 -17.47
C GLY A 405 -13.46 15.94 -18.97
N ILE A 406 -14.37 15.55 -19.86
CA ILE A 406 -14.24 15.69 -21.31
C ILE A 406 -15.21 16.75 -21.82
N GLN A 407 -16.44 16.76 -21.33
CA GLN A 407 -17.47 17.73 -21.69
C GLN A 407 -17.90 18.58 -20.48
N PRO A 408 -18.56 19.73 -20.70
CA PRO A 408 -19.07 20.55 -19.60
C PRO A 408 -19.93 19.72 -18.64
N PRO A 409 -19.79 19.91 -17.31
CA PRO A 409 -20.62 19.21 -16.34
C PRO A 409 -22.12 19.45 -16.58
N VAL A 410 -22.92 18.41 -16.38
CA VAL A 410 -24.37 18.43 -16.68
C VAL A 410 -25.16 18.28 -15.39
N GLU A 411 -25.95 19.30 -15.07
CA GLU A 411 -26.82 19.31 -13.89
C GLU A 411 -28.22 18.76 -14.21
N LEU A 412 -28.64 17.77 -13.43
CA LEU A 412 -29.91 17.05 -13.59
C LEU A 412 -30.69 17.07 -12.27
N SER A 413 -31.95 17.50 -12.32
CA SER A 413 -32.94 17.30 -11.27
C SER A 413 -33.77 16.06 -11.60
N CYS A 414 -33.81 15.08 -10.69
CA CYS A 414 -34.49 13.80 -10.93
C CYS A 414 -35.19 13.30 -9.67
N LYS A 415 -36.46 12.91 -9.80
CA LYS A 415 -37.24 12.34 -8.68
C LYS A 415 -36.56 11.08 -8.11
N ASP A 416 -36.10 10.21 -9.00
CA ASP A 416 -35.46 8.92 -8.66
C ASP A 416 -33.93 9.01 -8.75
N ARG A 417 -33.35 10.19 -8.42
CA ARG A 417 -31.91 10.48 -8.51
C ARG A 417 -31.03 9.37 -7.92
N ASN A 418 -31.37 8.88 -6.73
CA ASN A 418 -30.57 7.89 -6.02
C ASN A 418 -30.60 6.53 -6.73
N ILE A 419 -31.77 6.13 -7.26
CA ILE A 419 -31.92 4.89 -8.05
C ILE A 419 -31.11 5.01 -9.34
N MET A 420 -31.20 6.16 -10.04
CA MET A 420 -30.44 6.43 -11.26
C MET A 420 -28.92 6.32 -11.01
N ALA A 421 -28.43 6.96 -9.95
CA ALA A 421 -27.02 6.93 -9.57
C ALA A 421 -26.54 5.55 -9.14
N ALA A 422 -27.27 4.87 -8.26
CA ALA A 422 -26.94 3.51 -7.85
C ALA A 422 -26.93 2.53 -9.02
N THR A 423 -27.88 2.66 -9.95
CA THR A 423 -27.94 1.85 -11.18
C THR A 423 -26.68 2.08 -12.03
N PHE A 424 -26.27 3.34 -12.22
CA PHE A 424 -25.04 3.67 -12.96
C PHE A 424 -23.80 3.03 -12.33
N ILE A 425 -23.68 3.09 -11.01
CA ILE A 425 -22.53 2.57 -10.25
C ILE A 425 -22.45 1.04 -10.28
N LEU A 426 -23.59 0.36 -10.12
CA LEU A 426 -23.62 -1.10 -9.96
C LEU A 426 -23.59 -1.89 -11.28
N ILE A 427 -23.98 -1.28 -12.40
CA ILE A 427 -23.96 -1.96 -13.71
C ILE A 427 -22.54 -2.46 -14.09
N PRO A 428 -21.47 -1.65 -14.05
CA PRO A 428 -20.12 -2.13 -14.36
C PRO A 428 -19.64 -3.25 -13.43
N LEU A 429 -19.93 -3.13 -12.13
CA LEU A 429 -19.54 -4.10 -11.11
C LEU A 429 -20.14 -5.49 -11.39
N ASN A 430 -21.42 -5.54 -11.76
CA ASN A 430 -22.08 -6.81 -12.09
C ASN A 430 -21.57 -7.38 -13.43
N PHE A 431 -21.31 -6.53 -14.44
CA PHE A 431 -20.71 -7.00 -15.70
C PHE A 431 -19.33 -7.62 -15.52
N ASP A 432 -18.51 -7.08 -14.61
CA ASP A 432 -17.19 -7.66 -14.30
C ASP A 432 -17.30 -8.96 -13.50
N LEU A 433 -18.27 -9.08 -12.58
CA LEU A 433 -18.56 -10.34 -11.89
C LEU A 433 -19.01 -11.43 -12.87
N LEU A 434 -19.96 -11.12 -13.76
CA LEU A 434 -20.43 -12.05 -14.79
C LEU A 434 -19.31 -12.46 -15.77
N LYS A 435 -18.37 -11.57 -16.10
CA LYS A 435 -17.18 -11.93 -16.90
C LYS A 435 -16.23 -12.84 -16.13
N LYS A 436 -16.01 -12.60 -14.83
CA LYS A 436 -15.17 -13.45 -13.98
C LYS A 436 -15.78 -14.84 -13.80
N GLU A 437 -17.09 -14.96 -13.65
CA GLU A 437 -17.80 -16.25 -13.62
C GLU A 437 -17.75 -16.99 -14.96
N LYS A 438 -17.91 -16.29 -16.09
CA LYS A 438 -17.76 -16.90 -17.43
C LYS A 438 -16.33 -17.39 -17.72
N LYS A 439 -15.31 -16.77 -17.11
CA LYS A 439 -13.92 -17.26 -17.16
C LYS A 439 -13.65 -18.45 -16.24
N LYS A 440 -14.56 -18.74 -15.29
CA LYS A 440 -14.53 -19.92 -14.41
C LYS A 440 -15.35 -21.09 -14.96
N LYS A 441 -15.56 -21.21 -16.28
CA LYS A 441 -16.10 -22.45 -16.84
C LYS A 441 -15.10 -23.59 -16.62
N PRO A 442 -15.54 -24.76 -16.16
CA PRO A 442 -14.64 -25.88 -15.85
C PRO A 442 -14.02 -26.37 -17.15
N VAL A 443 -12.71 -26.61 -17.12
CA VAL A 443 -12.08 -27.55 -18.04
C VAL A 443 -12.73 -28.89 -17.75
N ALA A 444 -13.69 -29.27 -18.60
CA ALA A 444 -14.18 -30.64 -18.62
C ALA A 444 -12.97 -31.50 -19.02
N TYR A 445 -12.42 -32.22 -18.04
CA TYR A 445 -11.53 -33.33 -18.33
C TYR A 445 -12.39 -34.39 -19.01
N MET A 446 -12.27 -34.50 -20.34
CA MET A 446 -12.54 -35.76 -21.03
C MET A 446 -11.30 -36.63 -20.83
N VAL A 447 -11.37 -37.57 -19.90
CA VAL A 447 -10.81 -38.93 -19.99
C VAL A 447 -11.75 -39.87 -19.25
#